data_AF-A0A924WYA5-F1
#
_entry.id   AF-A0A924WYA5-F1
#
_cell.length_a   1.000
_cell.length_b   1.000
_cell.length_c   1.000
_cell.angle_alpha   90.00
_cell.angle_beta   90.00
_cell.angle_gamma   90.00
#
_symmetry.space_group_name_H-M   'P 1'
#
loop_
_entity.id
_entity.type
_entity.pdbx_description
1 polymer ?
#
loop_
_entity_poly.entity_id
_entity_poly.type
_entity_poly.pdbx_seq_one_letter_code
_entity_poly.pdbx_strand_id
1 'polypeptide(L)'
;MSSIEQNNVDVRQLVRFLGIEGARAGLTQSKRLTVDMLRKLAEPLKLNLPEKATRQVLIDEMVKIASRRIDKPIHELFAMGENSLLEYFEQVEAEPAEILDILKELNVSPRREGRKTLFEFAARELSETGRFIRIAGKSEPSKSNSGNATYRP
;
A
#
# COMPACT_ATOMS: atom_id res chain seq x y z
N MET A 1 -28.01 -19.92 -27.06
CA MET A 1 -27.18 -18.69 -27.01
C MET A 1 -27.13 -18.23 -25.57
N SER A 2 -26.09 -18.59 -24.81
CA SER A 2 -25.85 -18.08 -23.46
C SER A 2 -24.52 -17.35 -23.47
N SER A 3 -24.63 -16.02 -23.49
CA SER A 3 -23.54 -15.08 -23.63
C SER A 3 -22.59 -15.15 -22.43
N ILE A 4 -21.33 -15.46 -22.72
CA ILE A 4 -20.09 -14.91 -22.14
C ILE A 4 -20.04 -14.87 -20.60
N GLU A 5 -19.22 -15.77 -20.05
CA GLU A 5 -18.65 -15.69 -18.70
C GLU A 5 -18.28 -14.23 -18.35
N GLN A 6 -19.05 -13.64 -17.44
CA GLN A 6 -18.67 -12.38 -16.81
C GLN A 6 -17.42 -12.67 -15.98
N ASN A 7 -16.26 -12.30 -16.50
CA ASN A 7 -14.98 -12.31 -15.78
C ASN A 7 -15.11 -11.39 -14.54
N ASN A 8 -15.63 -11.94 -13.46
CA ASN A 8 -15.81 -11.27 -12.18
C ASN A 8 -14.47 -11.23 -11.45
N VAL A 9 -13.54 -10.43 -11.96
CA VAL A 9 -12.21 -10.26 -11.34
C VAL A 9 -12.36 -9.34 -10.13
N ASP A 10 -12.37 -9.92 -8.93
CA ASP A 10 -12.31 -9.14 -7.70
C ASP A 10 -10.87 -8.66 -7.45
N VAL A 11 -10.65 -7.35 -7.58
CA VAL A 11 -9.34 -6.72 -7.41
C VAL A 11 -8.85 -6.80 -5.96
N ARG A 12 -9.74 -6.79 -4.96
CA ARG A 12 -9.36 -6.98 -3.55
C ARG A 12 -8.84 -8.39 -3.32
N GLN A 13 -9.52 -9.38 -3.88
CA GLN A 13 -9.07 -10.76 -3.81
C GLN A 13 -7.73 -10.96 -4.53
N LEU A 14 -7.56 -10.31 -5.69
CA LEU A 14 -6.31 -10.32 -6.45
C LEU A 14 -5.14 -9.76 -5.63
N VAL A 15 -5.34 -8.60 -4.96
CA VAL A 15 -4.33 -7.98 -4.10
C VAL A 15 -4.01 -8.87 -2.89
N ARG A 16 -5.01 -9.50 -2.27
CA ARG A 16 -4.78 -10.42 -1.14
C ARG A 16 -3.94 -11.64 -1.52
N PHE A 17 -4.11 -12.17 -2.73
CA PHE A 17 -3.40 -13.38 -3.17
C PHE A 17 -2.01 -13.11 -3.75
N LEU A 18 -1.85 -12.00 -4.48
CA LEU A 18 -0.62 -11.71 -5.23
C LEU A 18 0.23 -10.60 -4.61
N GLY A 19 -0.29 -9.91 -3.59
CA GLY A 19 0.27 -8.66 -3.09
C GLY A 19 0.04 -7.50 -4.06
N ILE A 20 0.40 -6.30 -3.62
CA ILE A 20 0.24 -5.04 -4.38
C ILE A 20 0.94 -5.14 -5.75
N GLU A 21 2.21 -5.53 -5.75
CA GLU A 21 3.02 -5.58 -6.97
C GLU A 21 2.59 -6.70 -7.92
N GLY A 22 2.20 -7.87 -7.39
CA GLY A 22 1.70 -8.96 -8.21
C GLY A 22 0.35 -8.65 -8.84
N ALA A 23 -0.57 -8.03 -8.09
CA ALA A 23 -1.85 -7.57 -8.63
C ALA A 23 -1.65 -6.47 -9.67
N ARG A 24 -0.79 -5.48 -9.42
CA ARG A 24 -0.46 -4.42 -10.37
C ARG A 24 0.11 -4.99 -11.67
N ALA A 25 1.11 -5.88 -11.57
CA ALA A 25 1.70 -6.52 -12.73
C ALA A 25 0.67 -7.33 -13.54
N GLY A 26 -0.20 -8.10 -12.85
CA GLY A 26 -1.26 -8.87 -13.48
C GLY A 26 -2.27 -8.01 -14.24
N LEU A 27 -2.74 -6.90 -13.65
CA LEU A 27 -3.68 -5.98 -14.29
C LEU A 27 -3.05 -5.23 -15.47
N THR A 28 -1.77 -4.84 -15.34
CA THR A 28 -1.03 -4.13 -16.40
C THR A 28 -0.76 -5.03 -17.59
N GLN A 29 -0.30 -6.26 -17.36
CA GLN A 29 0.08 -7.19 -18.44
C GLN A 29 -1.11 -7.92 -19.06
N SER A 30 -2.28 -7.92 -18.41
CA SER A 30 -3.47 -8.59 -18.93
C SER A 30 -3.99 -7.93 -20.20
N LYS A 31 -3.79 -8.61 -21.33
CA LYS A 31 -4.33 -8.24 -22.64
C LYS A 31 -5.85 -8.34 -22.74
N ARG A 32 -6.49 -9.06 -21.80
CA ARG A 32 -7.94 -9.30 -21.78
C ARG A 32 -8.71 -8.19 -21.07
N LEU A 33 -8.08 -7.46 -20.16
CA LEU A 33 -8.71 -6.33 -19.49
C LEU A 33 -8.60 -5.11 -20.40
N THR A 34 -9.69 -4.56 -20.91
CA THR A 34 -9.69 -3.27 -21.62
C THR A 34 -9.86 -2.10 -20.64
N VAL A 35 -9.69 -0.86 -21.09
CA VAL A 35 -9.96 0.33 -20.25
C VAL A 35 -11.39 0.33 -19.74
N ASP A 36 -12.36 -0.03 -20.60
CA ASP A 36 -13.78 -0.10 -20.22
C ASP A 36 -14.04 -1.20 -19.17
N MET A 37 -13.36 -2.35 -19.29
CA MET A 37 -13.45 -3.40 -18.28
C MET A 37 -12.83 -2.95 -16.95
N LEU A 38 -11.68 -2.29 -16.97
CA LEU A 38 -11.07 -1.73 -15.75
C LEU A 38 -12.00 -0.71 -15.09
N ARG A 39 -12.70 0.12 -15.88
CA ARG A 39 -13.72 1.04 -15.34
C ARG A 39 -14.89 0.30 -14.69
N LYS A 40 -15.39 -0.77 -15.30
CA LYS A 40 -16.42 -1.63 -14.69
C LYS A 40 -15.94 -2.28 -13.40
N LEU A 41 -14.70 -2.76 -13.37
CA LEU A 41 -14.08 -3.33 -12.16
C LEU A 41 -13.83 -2.28 -11.06
N ALA A 42 -13.76 -1.00 -11.43
CA ALA A 42 -13.58 0.10 -10.49
C ALA A 42 -14.90 0.59 -9.85
N GLU A 43 -16.06 0.27 -10.43
CA GLU A 43 -17.37 0.67 -9.91
C GLU A 43 -17.61 0.21 -8.45
N PRO A 44 -17.35 -1.06 -8.08
CA PRO A 44 -17.52 -1.52 -6.70
C PRO A 44 -16.59 -0.83 -5.71
N LEU A 45 -15.44 -0.33 -6.19
CA LEU A 45 -14.45 0.38 -5.38
C LEU A 45 -14.82 1.86 -5.14
N LYS A 46 -15.94 2.34 -5.71
CA LYS A 46 -16.43 3.74 -5.60
C LYS A 46 -15.33 4.76 -5.90
N LEU A 47 -14.50 4.46 -6.90
CA LEU A 47 -13.39 5.30 -7.31
C LEU A 47 -13.87 6.54 -8.07
N ASN A 48 -13.53 7.73 -7.57
CA ASN A 48 -13.70 8.98 -8.30
C ASN A 48 -12.54 9.18 -9.28
N LEU A 49 -12.62 8.55 -10.44
CA LEU A 49 -11.59 8.62 -11.49
C LEU A 49 -11.98 9.62 -12.58
N PRO A 50 -11.03 10.42 -13.09
CA PRO A 50 -11.30 11.30 -14.21
C PRO A 50 -11.73 10.52 -15.46
N GLU A 51 -12.63 11.11 -16.25
CA GLU A 51 -13.19 10.48 -17.46
C GLU A 51 -12.11 10.15 -18.51
N LYS A 52 -11.01 10.92 -18.50
CA LYS A 52 -9.82 10.71 -19.35
C LYS A 52 -8.66 10.01 -18.62
N ALA A 53 -8.93 9.33 -17.49
CA ALA A 53 -7.91 8.57 -16.78
C ALA A 53 -7.25 7.54 -17.71
N THR A 54 -5.93 7.54 -17.70
CA THR A 54 -5.06 6.58 -18.36
C THR A 54 -5.27 5.18 -17.77
N ARG A 55 -5.07 4.11 -18.56
CA ARG A 55 -5.13 2.72 -18.08
C ARG A 55 -4.26 2.51 -16.85
N GLN A 56 -3.05 3.09 -16.86
CA GLN A 56 -2.11 2.97 -15.74
C GLN A 56 -2.67 3.63 -14.48
N VAL A 57 -3.25 4.83 -14.62
CA VAL A 57 -3.87 5.56 -13.50
C VAL A 57 -5.04 4.78 -12.90
N LEU A 58 -5.86 4.14 -13.75
CA LEU A 58 -6.95 3.27 -13.29
C LEU A 58 -6.39 2.13 -12.43
N ILE A 59 -5.41 1.40 -12.94
CA ILE A 59 -4.81 0.26 -12.24
C ILE A 59 -4.18 0.70 -10.92
N ASP A 60 -3.45 1.80 -10.93
CA ASP A 60 -2.73 2.29 -9.75
C ASP A 60 -3.69 2.66 -8.61
N GLU A 61 -4.76 3.40 -8.93
CA GLU A 61 -5.78 3.76 -7.93
C GLU A 61 -6.64 2.56 -7.49
N MET A 62 -6.96 1.64 -8.41
CA MET A 62 -7.67 0.41 -8.07
C MET A 62 -6.88 -0.45 -7.09
N VAL A 63 -5.60 -0.70 -7.37
CA VAL A 63 -4.72 -1.48 -6.48
C VAL A 63 -4.56 -0.78 -5.13
N LYS A 64 -4.40 0.54 -5.13
CA LYS A 64 -4.28 1.34 -3.90
C LYS A 64 -5.52 1.30 -3.01
N ILE A 65 -6.73 1.34 -3.59
CA ILE A 65 -7.96 1.18 -2.80
C ILE A 65 -8.16 -0.27 -2.38
N ALA A 66 -7.88 -1.21 -3.29
CA ALA A 66 -8.04 -2.64 -3.02
C ALA A 66 -7.05 -3.16 -1.97
N SER A 67 -5.90 -2.52 -1.81
CA SER A 67 -4.93 -2.83 -0.76
C SER A 67 -5.35 -2.33 0.62
N ARG A 68 -6.38 -1.47 0.71
CA ARG A 68 -6.90 -1.04 2.00
C ARG A 68 -7.63 -2.19 2.68
N ARG A 69 -7.18 -2.53 3.88
CA ARG A 69 -7.72 -3.60 4.72
C ARG A 69 -8.94 -3.12 5.51
N ILE A 70 -8.98 -1.84 5.84
CA ILE A 70 -10.16 -1.22 6.46
C ILE A 70 -11.19 -0.93 5.35
N ASP A 71 -12.29 -1.68 5.35
CA ASP A 71 -13.34 -1.61 4.34
C ASP A 71 -14.62 -0.93 4.82
N LYS A 72 -14.82 -0.82 6.14
CA LYS A 72 -15.93 -0.08 6.75
C LYS A 72 -15.84 1.43 6.46
N PRO A 73 -16.97 2.07 6.13
CA PRO A 73 -17.03 3.52 6.00
C PRO A 73 -16.88 4.19 7.38
N ILE A 74 -16.36 5.42 7.39
CA ILE A 74 -16.06 6.20 8.59
C ILE A 74 -17.26 6.29 9.57
N HIS A 75 -18.48 6.48 9.07
CA HIS A 75 -19.67 6.58 9.92
C HIS A 75 -19.99 5.27 10.66
N GLU A 76 -19.68 4.11 10.08
CA GLU A 76 -19.80 2.83 10.77
C GLU A 76 -18.74 2.68 11.85
N LEU A 77 -17.50 3.11 11.57
CA LEU A 77 -16.42 3.10 12.57
C LEU A 77 -16.77 3.99 13.77
N PHE A 78 -17.41 5.14 13.55
CA PHE A 78 -17.89 6.01 14.63
C PHE A 78 -18.99 5.41 15.50
N ALA A 79 -19.79 4.50 14.95
CA ALA A 79 -20.85 3.83 15.69
C ALA A 79 -20.33 2.66 16.54
N MET A 80 -19.06 2.27 16.37
CA MET A 80 -18.44 1.18 17.10
C MET A 80 -17.82 1.66 18.41
N GLY A 81 -18.00 0.88 19.48
CA GLY A 81 -17.30 1.10 20.74
C GLY A 81 -15.80 0.74 20.63
N GLU A 82 -15.01 1.21 21.59
CA GLU A 82 -13.55 1.03 21.61
C GLU A 82 -13.10 -0.44 21.45
N ASN A 83 -13.67 -1.36 22.25
CA ASN A 83 -13.31 -2.78 22.17
C ASN A 83 -13.67 -3.39 20.80
N SER A 84 -14.82 -3.01 20.23
CA SER A 84 -15.24 -3.49 18.91
C SER A 84 -14.35 -2.94 17.79
N LEU A 85 -13.84 -1.71 17.93
CA LEU A 85 -12.86 -1.16 16.99
C LEU A 85 -11.53 -1.88 17.07
N LEU A 86 -11.04 -2.19 18.28
CA LEU A 86 -9.82 -2.96 18.48
C LEU A 86 -9.93 -4.36 17.86
N GLU A 87 -11.00 -5.09 18.16
CA GLU A 87 -11.27 -6.41 17.59
C GLU A 87 -11.36 -6.36 16.06
N TYR A 88 -12.04 -5.36 15.51
CA TYR A 88 -12.14 -5.20 14.07
C TYR A 88 -10.79 -4.89 13.43
N PHE A 89 -10.00 -3.96 13.98
CA PHE A 89 -8.67 -3.63 13.44
C PHE A 89 -7.72 -4.82 13.50
N GLU A 90 -7.80 -5.64 14.54
CA GLU A 90 -7.04 -6.90 14.63
C GLU A 90 -7.53 -7.91 13.58
N GLN A 91 -8.84 -8.08 13.43
CA GLN A 91 -9.44 -9.02 12.47
C GLN A 91 -9.10 -8.68 11.01
N VAL A 92 -9.11 -7.40 10.63
CA VAL A 92 -8.71 -6.98 9.29
C VAL A 92 -7.20 -6.81 9.14
N GLU A 93 -6.44 -7.05 10.21
CA GLU A 93 -5.00 -6.81 10.29
C GLU A 93 -4.63 -5.40 9.80
N ALA A 94 -5.34 -4.38 10.28
CA ALA A 94 -5.21 -3.00 9.83
C ALA A 94 -3.77 -2.50 9.97
N GLU A 95 -3.24 -1.87 8.92
CA GLU A 95 -1.89 -1.34 8.98
C GLU A 95 -1.85 0.03 9.68
N PRO A 96 -0.77 0.35 10.44
CA PRO A 96 -0.64 1.64 11.12
C PRO A 96 -0.82 2.86 10.19
N ALA A 97 -0.39 2.75 8.92
CA ALA A 97 -0.56 3.79 7.92
C ALA A 97 -2.05 4.06 7.61
N GLU A 98 -2.88 3.02 7.53
CA GLU A 98 -4.32 3.14 7.28
C GLU A 98 -5.04 3.80 8.46
N ILE A 99 -4.66 3.43 9.68
CA ILE A 99 -5.19 4.05 10.91
C ILE A 99 -4.85 5.55 10.94
N LEU A 100 -3.62 5.91 10.58
CA LEU A 100 -3.21 7.32 10.51
C LEU A 100 -3.96 8.10 9.44
N ASP A 101 -4.25 7.49 8.29
CA ASP A 101 -5.01 8.15 7.24
C ASP A 101 -6.47 8.39 7.66
N ILE A 102 -7.08 7.45 8.38
CA ILE A 102 -8.39 7.66 9.02
C ILE A 102 -8.32 8.82 10.02
N LEU A 103 -7.34 8.82 10.92
CA LEU A 103 -7.19 9.89 11.91
C LEU A 103 -7.01 11.28 11.26
N LYS A 104 -6.28 11.36 10.14
CA LYS A 104 -6.16 12.61 9.35
C LYS A 104 -7.49 13.03 8.76
N GLU A 105 -8.25 12.10 8.16
CA GLU A 105 -9.58 12.37 7.59
C GLU A 105 -10.55 12.90 8.67
N LEU A 106 -10.41 12.43 9.90
CA LEU A 106 -11.18 12.88 11.06
C LEU A 106 -10.70 14.21 11.67
N ASN A 107 -9.62 14.81 11.14
CA ASN A 107 -8.90 15.92 11.76
C ASN A 107 -8.48 15.65 13.22
N VAL A 108 -8.34 14.38 13.60
CA VAL A 108 -7.90 13.97 14.94
C VAL A 108 -6.41 13.76 14.90
N SER A 109 -5.67 14.73 15.44
CA SER A 109 -4.24 14.55 15.65
C SER A 109 -4.01 13.69 16.90
N PRO A 110 -3.25 12.57 16.82
CA PRO A 110 -2.91 11.81 18.02
C PRO A 110 -2.23 12.73 19.04
N ARG A 111 -2.64 12.64 20.32
CA ARG A 111 -1.98 13.35 21.42
C ARG A 111 -0.52 12.89 21.53
N ARG A 112 0.33 13.69 22.21
CA ARG A 112 1.80 13.50 22.29
C ARG A 112 2.22 12.05 22.63
N GLU A 113 1.46 11.34 23.44
CA GLU A 113 1.74 9.95 23.85
C GLU A 113 1.63 8.97 22.67
N GLY A 114 0.53 8.98 21.91
CA GLY A 114 0.37 8.10 20.75
C GLY A 114 1.37 8.39 19.62
N ARG A 115 1.77 9.65 19.45
CA ARG A 115 2.86 9.99 18.51
C ARG A 115 4.18 9.40 18.93
N LYS A 116 4.50 9.44 20.23
CA LYS A 116 5.74 8.91 20.77
C LYS A 116 5.83 7.40 20.54
N THR A 117 4.76 6.66 20.82
CA THR A 117 4.69 5.21 20.54
C THR A 117 4.83 4.89 19.06
N LEU A 118 4.18 5.67 18.19
CA LEU A 118 4.29 5.49 16.73
C LEU A 118 5.71 5.82 16.21
N PHE A 119 6.34 6.89 16.72
CA PHE A 119 7.72 7.23 16.37
C PHE A 119 8.74 6.23 16.90
N GLU A 120 8.53 5.70 18.11
CA GLU A 120 9.36 4.64 18.70
C GLU A 120 9.25 3.35 17.89
N PHE A 121 8.03 2.96 17.49
CA PHE A 121 7.80 1.82 16.60
C PHE A 121 8.47 2.04 15.24
N ALA A 122 8.22 3.16 14.57
CA ALA A 122 8.82 3.46 13.27
C ALA A 122 10.35 3.54 13.33
N ALA A 123 10.93 4.15 14.38
CA ALA A 123 12.37 4.22 14.58
C ALA A 123 12.99 2.83 14.79
N ARG A 124 12.30 1.95 15.52
CA ARG A 124 12.72 0.55 15.70
C ARG A 124 12.70 -0.21 14.38
N GLU A 125 11.57 -0.22 13.66
CA GLU A 125 11.44 -0.93 12.39
C GLU A 125 12.44 -0.44 11.33
N LEU A 126 12.65 0.88 11.23
CA LEU A 126 13.64 1.47 10.33
C LEU A 126 15.08 1.14 10.75
N SER A 127 15.37 1.08 12.06
CA SER A 127 16.68 0.68 12.58
C SER A 127 16.99 -0.78 12.29
N GLU A 128 16.01 -1.67 12.49
CA GLU A 128 16.09 -3.10 12.19
C GLU A 128 16.28 -3.33 10.68
N THR A 129 15.43 -2.72 9.85
CA THR A 129 15.55 -2.77 8.38
C THR A 129 16.90 -2.20 7.90
N GLY A 130 17.30 -1.04 8.42
CA GLY A 130 18.59 -0.42 8.11
C GLY A 130 19.79 -1.25 8.57
N ARG A 131 19.66 -2.03 9.64
CA ARG A 131 20.69 -2.98 10.09
C ARG A 131 20.86 -4.11 9.08
N PHE A 132 19.76 -4.67 8.56
CA PHE A 132 19.82 -5.69 7.50
C PHE A 132 20.46 -5.14 6.22
N ILE A 133 20.08 -3.93 5.78
CA ILE A 133 20.68 -3.27 4.60
C ILE A 133 22.19 -3.04 4.78
N ARG A 134 22.64 -2.62 5.96
CA ARG A 134 24.09 -2.42 6.24
C ARG A 134 24.87 -3.73 6.28
N ILE A 135 24.26 -4.84 6.67
CA ILE A 135 24.89 -6.16 6.70
C ILE A 135 24.94 -6.73 5.28
N ALA A 136 23.85 -6.62 4.52
CA ALA A 136 23.77 -7.03 3.12
C ALA A 136 24.66 -6.17 2.20
N GLY A 137 24.81 -4.88 2.47
CA GLY A 137 25.69 -3.98 1.71
C GLY A 137 27.17 -4.03 2.08
N LYS A 138 27.55 -4.75 3.15
CA LYS A 138 28.95 -4.91 3.58
C LYS A 138 29.66 -6.11 2.92
N SER A 139 29.04 -6.79 1.96
CA SER A 139 29.66 -7.92 1.24
C SER A 139 30.51 -7.53 0.03
N GLU A 140 30.72 -6.24 -0.26
CA GLU A 140 31.73 -5.83 -1.24
C GLU A 140 33.01 -5.31 -0.54
N PRO A 141 34.15 -6.01 -0.65
CA PRO A 141 35.41 -5.49 -0.17
C PRO A 141 35.86 -4.34 -1.07
N SER A 142 35.82 -3.12 -0.54
CA SER A 142 36.42 -1.94 -1.16
C SER A 142 37.92 -2.19 -1.38
N LYS A 143 38.33 -2.32 -2.65
CA LYS A 143 39.75 -2.23 -3.02
C LYS A 143 40.22 -0.80 -2.78
N SER A 144 40.94 -0.59 -1.68
CA SER A 144 41.75 0.60 -1.45
C SER A 144 42.86 0.63 -2.50
N ASN A 145 42.70 1.45 -3.54
CA ASN A 145 43.77 1.67 -4.51
C ASN A 145 44.76 2.69 -3.93
N SER A 146 45.81 2.19 -3.28
CA SER A 146 47.02 2.94 -2.99
C SER A 146 47.85 3.06 -4.27
N GLY A 147 48.07 4.26 -4.80
CA GLY A 147 48.97 4.42 -5.94
C GLY A 147 49.02 5.81 -6.57
N ASN A 148 50.10 6.52 -6.21
CA ASN A 148 50.87 7.50 -7.01
C ASN A 148 50.31 8.91 -7.21
N ALA A 149 51.10 9.97 -7.33
CA ALA A 149 52.44 10.39 -6.88
C ALA A 149 52.66 11.78 -7.54
N THR A 150 53.21 12.76 -6.82
CA THR A 150 54.04 13.92 -7.31
C THR A 150 53.42 14.88 -8.37
N TYR A 151 53.63 16.20 -8.41
CA TYR A 151 54.69 17.11 -7.95
C TYR A 151 54.13 18.57 -7.97
N ARG A 152 54.64 19.46 -7.11
CA ARG A 152 54.55 20.94 -7.20
C ARG A 152 55.90 21.49 -6.72
N PRO A 153 56.34 22.68 -7.19
CA PRO A 153 55.79 23.94 -6.70
C PRO A 153 55.06 24.77 -7.77
#